data_AF-A0A420U085-F1
#
_entry.id   AF-A0A420U085-F1
#
_cell.length_a   1.000
_cell.length_b   1.000
_cell.length_c   1.000
_cell.angle_alpha   90.00
_cell.angle_beta   90.00
_cell.angle_gamma   90.00
#
_symmetry.space_group_name_H-M   'P 1'
#
loop_
_entity.id
_entity.type
_entity.pdbx_description
1 polymer ?
#
loop_
_entity_poly.entity_id
_entity_poly.type
_entity_poly.pdbx_seq_one_letter_code
_entity_poly.pdbx_strand_id
1 'polypeptide(L)'
;MPQKQSFLQALAADEHNQTSFLQKFVQAASPNPPGDTIKATALIGGYLSSKNIPYEFVDVNGDGKVNVISDFQGGKGPGPRVVLNGHVDVFPVGDGSGWSRDPWSGDIVDGRLHGRGVVDMKSGTASLIIAYAFLYERRHLLSGSVALCAVADEETGGKWGTKYLIEQDKHRWGGDLMLCAEPGGLETIRFAEKGTLRLTCAVKTKGALGPYLHLSKGAIRTASAFINEVIESVEALPVDLPLEMERHLEKLEVKRAVDQAMGPGTTTIIARPTVNVGTIQGGLKVNMIPETCTFELDIRMPVGMRENTVLDLIDGIALQYEAASITIEKQAAASNPFNYSVIDHPIVGHLKDNAKSLRPDADAPIPIPSMGGSDSKAVAFGVASLELDNHVAEYDLVIPLVPFVPHAVIVRSATKSIAGVVTVGYDSPAIRELEYQAKAVSITLLNEVGVNPGAYHLYAIKARVKVSSAATRRLALATGLCYLFQDGKVIEISDKDLISRAVLYHVLDGYSFPAYPNRDYVLFQQAYVILETHTVI
;
A
#
# COMPACT_ATOMS: atom_id res chain seq x y z
N MET A 1 -23.83 20.57 10.65
CA MET A 1 -24.97 19.63 10.76
C MET A 1 -26.07 19.90 9.73
N PRO A 2 -26.62 21.13 9.55
CA PRO A 2 -27.70 21.39 8.57
C PRO A 2 -27.32 21.08 7.10
N GLN A 3 -26.04 21.30 6.73
CA GLN A 3 -25.54 21.06 5.38
C GLN A 3 -25.47 19.56 5.00
N LYS A 4 -25.16 18.67 5.95
CA LYS A 4 -25.07 17.22 5.69
C LYS A 4 -26.46 16.61 5.48
N GLN A 5 -27.45 17.01 6.26
CA GLN A 5 -28.81 16.49 6.09
C GLN A 5 -29.41 16.90 4.74
N SER A 6 -29.22 18.16 4.34
CA SER A 6 -29.62 18.64 3.02
C SER A 6 -28.95 17.86 1.89
N PHE A 7 -27.68 17.48 2.05
CA PHE A 7 -26.95 16.64 1.10
C PHE A 7 -27.57 15.25 0.94
N LEU A 8 -27.83 14.57 2.07
CA LEU A 8 -28.44 13.24 2.06
C LEU A 8 -29.86 13.26 1.48
N GLN A 9 -30.64 14.31 1.75
CA GLN A 9 -31.96 14.49 1.16
C GLN A 9 -31.89 14.69 -0.36
N ALA A 10 -30.92 15.46 -0.85
CA ALA A 10 -30.73 15.65 -2.28
C ALA A 10 -30.28 14.36 -2.98
N LEU A 11 -29.42 13.55 -2.35
CA LEU A 11 -29.05 12.23 -2.85
C LEU A 11 -30.26 11.29 -2.90
N ALA A 12 -31.05 11.22 -1.83
CA ALA A 12 -32.25 10.36 -1.79
C ALA A 12 -33.29 10.78 -2.84
N ALA A 13 -33.45 12.07 -3.10
CA ALA A 13 -34.39 12.58 -4.10
C ALA A 13 -34.00 12.22 -5.54
N ASP A 14 -32.73 11.86 -5.81
CA ASP A 14 -32.20 11.57 -7.14
C ASP A 14 -31.96 10.05 -7.38
N GLU A 15 -32.48 9.18 -6.49
CA GLU A 15 -32.24 7.73 -6.49
C GLU A 15 -32.55 7.06 -7.84
N HIS A 16 -33.65 7.46 -8.50
CA HIS A 16 -34.02 6.90 -9.81
C HIS A 16 -32.98 7.17 -10.88
N ASN A 17 -32.43 8.40 -10.92
CA ASN A 17 -31.40 8.77 -11.89
C ASN A 17 -30.06 8.08 -11.58
N GLN A 18 -29.73 7.93 -10.29
CA GLN A 18 -28.54 7.19 -9.85
C GLN A 18 -28.61 5.71 -10.26
N THR A 19 -29.77 5.09 -10.04
CA THR A 19 -30.02 3.70 -10.43
C THR A 19 -29.99 3.53 -11.95
N SER A 20 -30.60 4.45 -12.70
CA SER A 20 -30.58 4.43 -14.17
C SER A 20 -29.16 4.65 -14.72
N PHE A 21 -28.36 5.53 -14.10
CA PHE A 21 -26.96 5.72 -14.46
C PHE A 21 -26.16 4.42 -14.30
N LEU A 22 -26.27 3.75 -13.14
CA LEU A 22 -25.61 2.48 -12.89
C LEU A 22 -26.08 1.38 -13.85
N GLN A 23 -27.40 1.28 -14.12
CA GLN A 23 -27.94 0.32 -15.08
C GLN A 23 -27.33 0.51 -16.48
N LYS A 24 -27.29 1.74 -16.98
CA LYS A 24 -26.66 2.06 -18.28
C LYS A 24 -25.15 1.77 -18.26
N PHE A 25 -24.49 2.06 -17.13
CA PHE A 25 -23.06 1.82 -16.98
C PHE A 25 -22.73 0.33 -17.03
N VAL A 26 -23.57 -0.53 -16.46
CA VAL A 26 -23.48 -1.99 -16.56
C VAL A 26 -23.75 -2.47 -17.99
N GLN A 27 -24.74 -1.88 -18.67
CA GLN A 27 -25.06 -2.19 -20.08
C GLN A 27 -23.93 -1.81 -21.06
N ALA A 28 -23.10 -0.83 -20.72
CA ALA A 28 -21.90 -0.52 -21.47
C ALA A 28 -20.79 -1.53 -21.15
N ALA A 29 -20.78 -2.65 -21.88
CA ALA A 29 -19.77 -3.69 -21.77
C ALA A 29 -18.34 -3.13 -21.91
N SER A 30 -17.46 -3.54 -21.00
CA SER A 30 -16.06 -3.11 -20.92
C SER A 30 -15.12 -4.26 -20.50
N PRO A 31 -15.20 -5.45 -21.12
CA PRO A 31 -14.40 -6.59 -20.69
C PRO A 31 -12.90 -6.37 -20.92
N ASN A 32 -12.08 -6.73 -19.94
CA ASN A 32 -10.63 -6.65 -20.03
C ASN A 32 -9.98 -8.01 -19.69
N PRO A 33 -9.32 -8.67 -20.65
CA PRO A 33 -9.04 -8.25 -22.04
C PRO A 33 -10.29 -8.20 -22.97
N PRO A 34 -10.30 -7.33 -24.02
CA PRO A 34 -9.20 -6.48 -24.49
C PRO A 34 -9.07 -5.11 -23.79
N GLY A 35 -10.07 -4.70 -23.00
CA GLY A 35 -10.05 -3.44 -22.25
C GLY A 35 -10.60 -2.23 -23.01
N ASP A 36 -11.47 -2.42 -24.01
CA ASP A 36 -12.20 -1.30 -24.63
C ASP A 36 -13.24 -0.76 -23.64
N THR A 37 -12.95 0.42 -23.10
CA THR A 37 -13.79 1.12 -22.12
C THR A 37 -14.51 2.32 -22.72
N ILE A 38 -14.40 2.58 -24.02
CA ILE A 38 -14.90 3.80 -24.71
C ILE A 38 -16.39 4.02 -24.43
N LYS A 39 -17.22 2.98 -24.55
CA LYS A 39 -18.67 3.10 -24.32
C LYS A 39 -18.98 3.44 -22.86
N ALA A 40 -18.28 2.80 -21.94
CA ALA A 40 -18.49 2.96 -20.51
C ALA A 40 -18.02 4.35 -20.06
N THR A 41 -16.86 4.83 -20.54
CA THR A 41 -16.35 6.16 -20.25
C THR A 41 -17.13 7.28 -20.93
N ALA A 42 -17.66 7.06 -22.13
CA ALA A 42 -18.58 8.00 -22.78
C ALA A 42 -19.84 8.25 -21.94
N LEU A 43 -20.38 7.22 -21.26
CA LEU A 43 -21.50 7.39 -20.33
C LEU A 43 -21.12 8.24 -19.11
N ILE A 44 -19.93 8.03 -18.55
CA ILE A 44 -19.40 8.83 -17.43
C ILE A 44 -19.25 10.29 -17.88
N GLY A 45 -18.61 10.54 -19.02
CA GLY A 45 -18.44 11.89 -19.57
C GLY A 45 -19.78 12.57 -19.88
N GLY A 46 -20.77 11.82 -20.38
CA GLY A 46 -22.13 12.32 -20.57
C GLY A 46 -22.81 12.71 -19.26
N TYR A 47 -22.64 11.92 -18.20
CA TYR A 47 -23.14 12.24 -16.86
C TYR A 47 -22.49 13.51 -16.30
N LEU A 48 -21.15 13.61 -16.35
CA LEU A 48 -20.41 14.80 -15.89
C LEU A 48 -20.80 16.06 -16.70
N SER A 49 -20.93 15.93 -18.03
CA SER A 49 -21.40 17.01 -18.91
C SER A 49 -22.79 17.51 -18.50
N SER A 50 -23.73 16.60 -18.21
CA SER A 50 -25.09 16.96 -17.79
C SER A 50 -25.14 17.78 -16.49
N LYS A 51 -24.08 17.72 -15.70
CA LYS A 51 -23.89 18.46 -14.44
C LYS A 51 -22.96 19.67 -14.58
N ASN A 52 -22.52 20.00 -15.81
CA ASN A 52 -21.55 21.07 -16.09
C ASN A 52 -20.22 20.90 -15.33
N ILE A 53 -19.76 19.65 -15.21
CA ILE A 53 -18.50 19.30 -14.55
C ILE A 53 -17.43 19.12 -15.64
N PRO A 54 -16.30 19.85 -15.58
CA PRO A 54 -15.17 19.63 -16.49
C PRO A 54 -14.55 18.25 -16.28
N TYR A 55 -14.16 17.58 -17.35
CA TYR A 55 -13.46 16.30 -17.29
C TYR A 55 -12.58 16.12 -18.52
N GLU A 56 -11.66 15.16 -18.44
CA GLU A 56 -10.74 14.81 -19.51
C GLU A 56 -10.85 13.30 -19.80
N PHE A 57 -10.77 12.94 -21.08
CA PHE A 57 -10.57 11.55 -21.50
C PHE A 57 -9.08 11.32 -21.75
N VAL A 58 -8.54 10.25 -21.17
CA VAL A 58 -7.13 9.88 -21.34
C VAL A 58 -7.03 8.46 -21.87
N ASP A 59 -6.75 8.33 -23.17
CA ASP A 59 -6.35 7.08 -23.81
C ASP A 59 -4.85 7.11 -24.06
N VAL A 60 -4.09 6.39 -23.24
CA VAL A 60 -2.63 6.48 -23.22
C VAL A 60 -2.02 5.94 -24.51
N ASN A 61 -2.59 4.85 -25.05
CA ASN A 61 -2.02 4.13 -26.19
C ASN A 61 -2.86 4.27 -27.48
N GLY A 62 -4.05 4.88 -27.40
CA GLY A 62 -5.00 4.90 -28.51
C GLY A 62 -5.64 3.53 -28.76
N ASP A 63 -5.68 2.66 -27.74
CA ASP A 63 -6.15 1.28 -27.85
C ASP A 63 -7.55 1.05 -27.27
N GLY A 64 -8.22 2.13 -26.86
CA GLY A 64 -9.57 2.09 -26.29
C GLY A 64 -9.62 1.92 -24.77
N LYS A 65 -8.47 1.82 -24.08
CA LYS A 65 -8.39 1.91 -22.61
C LYS A 65 -8.47 3.36 -22.14
N VAL A 66 -9.65 3.94 -22.28
CA VAL A 66 -9.92 5.34 -21.97
C VAL A 66 -10.18 5.49 -20.46
N ASN A 67 -9.41 6.35 -19.80
CA ASN A 67 -9.70 6.81 -18.43
C ASN A 67 -10.58 8.08 -18.48
N VAL A 68 -11.40 8.31 -17.45
CA VAL A 68 -12.08 9.60 -17.21
C VAL A 68 -11.54 10.22 -15.94
N ILE A 69 -10.97 11.42 -16.06
CA ILE A 69 -10.39 12.14 -14.93
C ILE A 69 -11.00 13.53 -14.81
N SER A 70 -11.11 14.00 -13.57
CA SER A 70 -11.62 15.33 -13.24
C SER A 70 -11.07 15.73 -11.87
N ASP A 71 -10.84 17.01 -11.63
CA ASP A 71 -10.53 17.50 -10.30
C ASP A 71 -11.03 18.94 -10.08
N PHE A 72 -11.21 19.32 -8.81
CA PHE A 72 -11.57 20.68 -8.44
C PHE A 72 -10.95 21.11 -7.11
N GLN A 73 -10.84 22.43 -6.94
CA GLN A 73 -10.45 23.09 -5.70
C GLN A 73 -11.68 23.62 -4.94
N GLY A 74 -11.66 23.46 -3.62
CA GLY A 74 -12.67 23.98 -2.71
C GLY A 74 -12.58 25.50 -2.54
N GLY A 75 -13.71 26.16 -2.29
CA GLY A 75 -13.80 27.62 -2.17
C GLY A 75 -13.39 28.20 -0.80
N LYS A 76 -13.15 27.35 0.22
CA LYS A 76 -12.75 27.80 1.57
C LYS A 76 -11.23 27.80 1.80
N GLY A 77 -10.43 27.64 0.74
CA GLY A 77 -8.98 27.66 0.81
C GLY A 77 -8.35 26.27 1.00
N PRO A 78 -7.08 26.21 1.44
CA PRO A 78 -6.28 24.98 1.45
C PRO A 78 -6.86 23.93 2.41
N GLY A 79 -6.51 22.68 2.16
CA GLY A 79 -6.99 21.52 2.89
C GLY A 79 -6.53 20.23 2.19
N PRO A 80 -6.98 19.06 2.68
CA PRO A 80 -6.55 17.78 2.13
C PRO A 80 -7.01 17.59 0.68
N ARG A 81 -6.23 16.84 -0.09
CA ARG A 81 -6.59 16.33 -1.41
C ARG A 81 -7.16 14.92 -1.28
N VAL A 82 -8.43 14.75 -1.64
CA VAL A 82 -9.09 13.44 -1.62
C VAL A 82 -9.21 12.91 -3.04
N VAL A 83 -8.71 11.71 -3.28
CA VAL A 83 -8.81 11.01 -4.57
C VAL A 83 -9.91 9.96 -4.50
N LEU A 84 -10.89 10.06 -5.39
CA LEU A 84 -11.96 9.09 -5.58
C LEU A 84 -11.59 8.21 -6.77
N ASN A 85 -11.20 6.97 -6.51
CA ASN A 85 -10.65 6.07 -7.52
C ASN A 85 -11.55 4.83 -7.69
N GLY A 86 -11.85 4.49 -8.94
CA GLY A 86 -12.56 3.26 -9.26
C GLY A 86 -12.36 2.85 -10.70
N HIS A 87 -12.34 1.54 -10.96
CA HIS A 87 -12.14 1.02 -12.30
C HIS A 87 -13.45 0.87 -13.09
N VAL A 88 -13.32 0.83 -14.41
CA VAL A 88 -14.41 0.82 -15.39
C VAL A 88 -14.42 -0.48 -16.18
N ASP A 89 -13.26 -1.11 -16.33
CA ASP A 89 -13.15 -2.43 -16.92
C ASP A 89 -13.77 -3.50 -16.02
N VAL A 90 -13.99 -4.68 -16.61
CA VAL A 90 -14.58 -5.82 -15.90
C VAL A 90 -13.96 -7.10 -16.45
N PHE A 91 -13.94 -8.18 -15.67
CA PHE A 91 -13.58 -9.49 -16.23
C PHE A 91 -14.45 -9.92 -17.43
N PRO A 92 -13.89 -10.69 -18.40
CA PRO A 92 -14.63 -11.25 -19.51
C PRO A 92 -15.76 -12.20 -19.07
N VAL A 93 -16.80 -12.31 -19.89
CA VAL A 93 -17.99 -13.15 -19.60
C VAL A 93 -17.94 -14.54 -20.25
N GLY A 94 -16.82 -14.88 -20.89
CA GLY A 94 -16.67 -16.12 -21.66
C GLY A 94 -17.62 -16.18 -22.86
N ASP A 95 -18.17 -17.37 -23.12
CA ASP A 95 -19.20 -17.60 -24.16
C ASP A 95 -20.62 -17.25 -23.69
N GLY A 96 -20.78 -16.79 -22.44
CA GLY A 96 -22.07 -16.45 -21.84
C GLY A 96 -22.92 -17.63 -21.39
N SER A 97 -22.52 -18.88 -21.65
CA SER A 97 -23.35 -20.08 -21.40
C SER A 97 -23.66 -20.34 -19.92
N GLY A 98 -22.81 -19.83 -19.01
CA GLY A 98 -23.01 -19.95 -17.56
C GLY A 98 -23.96 -18.92 -16.95
N TRP A 99 -24.48 -17.97 -17.73
CA TRP A 99 -25.32 -16.90 -17.21
C TRP A 99 -26.81 -17.20 -17.35
N SER A 100 -27.57 -17.01 -16.28
CA SER A 100 -29.03 -17.13 -16.29
C SER A 100 -29.75 -15.93 -16.94
N ARG A 101 -29.02 -14.84 -17.21
CA ARG A 101 -29.47 -13.58 -17.82
C ARG A 101 -28.37 -13.07 -18.74
N ASP A 102 -28.68 -12.15 -19.63
CA ASP A 102 -27.62 -11.45 -20.35
C ASP A 102 -26.69 -10.74 -19.33
N PRO A 103 -25.37 -11.02 -19.34
CA PRO A 103 -24.42 -10.36 -18.43
C PRO A 103 -24.40 -8.84 -18.57
N TRP A 104 -24.86 -8.29 -19.69
CA TRP A 104 -24.91 -6.85 -19.94
C TRP A 104 -26.32 -6.28 -19.85
N SER A 105 -27.29 -7.04 -19.32
CA SER A 105 -28.69 -6.60 -19.23
C SER A 105 -28.87 -5.34 -18.37
N GLY A 106 -28.22 -5.29 -17.20
CA GLY A 106 -28.57 -4.31 -16.17
C GLY A 106 -29.98 -4.53 -15.63
N ASP A 107 -30.52 -5.75 -15.69
CA ASP A 107 -31.88 -6.05 -15.21
C ASP A 107 -32.01 -5.73 -13.72
N ILE A 108 -33.14 -5.13 -13.31
CA ILE A 108 -33.48 -4.97 -11.89
C ILE A 108 -34.60 -5.94 -11.56
N VAL A 109 -34.31 -6.92 -10.69
CA VAL A 109 -35.27 -7.95 -10.25
C VAL A 109 -35.19 -8.07 -8.74
N ASP A 110 -36.34 -8.04 -8.08
CA ASP A 110 -36.45 -8.13 -6.61
C ASP A 110 -35.54 -7.13 -5.87
N GLY A 111 -35.44 -5.90 -6.41
CA GLY A 111 -34.62 -4.84 -5.85
C GLY A 111 -33.11 -5.01 -6.03
N ARG A 112 -32.67 -5.95 -6.88
CA ARG A 112 -31.26 -6.21 -7.18
C ARG A 112 -30.96 -5.94 -8.65
N LEU A 113 -29.87 -5.22 -8.91
CA LEU A 113 -29.33 -5.02 -10.25
C LEU A 113 -28.46 -6.22 -10.65
N HIS A 114 -28.67 -6.74 -11.84
CA HIS A 114 -27.95 -7.91 -12.38
C HIS A 114 -27.09 -7.53 -13.58
N GLY A 115 -25.85 -8.01 -13.58
CA GLY A 115 -24.92 -7.87 -14.70
C GLY A 115 -23.46 -8.03 -14.28
N ARG A 116 -22.58 -8.28 -15.26
CA ARG A 116 -21.13 -8.24 -15.08
C ARG A 116 -20.71 -6.81 -14.75
N GLY A 117 -19.86 -6.68 -13.74
CA GLY A 117 -19.38 -5.39 -13.29
C GLY A 117 -20.19 -4.77 -12.17
N VAL A 118 -21.42 -5.24 -11.91
CA VAL A 118 -22.28 -4.63 -10.88
C VAL A 118 -21.56 -4.59 -9.53
N VAL A 119 -21.07 -5.72 -9.05
CA VAL A 119 -20.36 -5.80 -7.76
C VAL A 119 -18.93 -5.30 -7.89
N ASP A 120 -18.23 -5.71 -8.95
CA ASP A 120 -16.80 -5.47 -9.16
C ASP A 120 -16.55 -4.75 -10.50
N MET A 121 -16.38 -3.42 -10.51
CA MET A 121 -16.69 -2.52 -9.38
C MET A 121 -17.59 -1.35 -9.78
N LYS A 122 -18.38 -1.48 -10.86
CA LYS A 122 -19.19 -0.39 -11.43
C LYS A 122 -20.15 0.26 -10.45
N SER A 123 -20.70 -0.47 -9.46
CA SER A 123 -21.53 0.17 -8.42
C SER A 123 -20.71 1.10 -7.52
N GLY A 124 -19.50 0.69 -7.14
CA GLY A 124 -18.56 1.52 -6.39
C GLY A 124 -18.12 2.73 -7.19
N THR A 125 -17.67 2.52 -8.43
CA THR A 125 -17.26 3.58 -9.35
C THR A 125 -18.40 4.58 -9.61
N ALA A 126 -19.62 4.11 -9.86
CA ALA A 126 -20.78 4.99 -10.01
C ALA A 126 -21.06 5.81 -8.74
N SER A 127 -20.96 5.19 -7.56
CA SER A 127 -21.15 5.87 -6.27
C SER A 127 -20.12 6.99 -6.07
N LEU A 128 -18.85 6.75 -6.43
CA LEU A 128 -17.79 7.76 -6.38
C LEU A 128 -18.04 8.91 -7.36
N ILE A 129 -18.47 8.62 -8.59
CA ILE A 129 -18.80 9.63 -9.61
C ILE A 129 -19.98 10.50 -9.16
N ILE A 130 -21.04 9.88 -8.62
CA ILE A 130 -22.21 10.59 -8.09
C ILE A 130 -21.78 11.46 -6.90
N ALA A 131 -21.02 10.92 -5.94
CA ALA A 131 -20.51 11.68 -4.81
C ALA A 131 -19.66 12.88 -5.27
N TYR A 132 -18.78 12.67 -6.25
CA TYR A 132 -17.97 13.72 -6.87
C TYR A 132 -18.84 14.85 -7.45
N ALA A 133 -19.88 14.51 -8.20
CA ALA A 133 -20.79 15.50 -8.79
C ALA A 133 -21.49 16.35 -7.73
N PHE A 134 -22.00 15.70 -6.69
CA PHE A 134 -22.66 16.36 -5.57
C PHE A 134 -21.70 17.26 -4.75
N LEU A 135 -20.44 16.84 -4.60
CA LEU A 135 -19.38 17.64 -3.98
C LEU A 135 -19.00 18.83 -4.87
N TYR A 136 -18.89 18.65 -6.19
CA TYR A 136 -18.56 19.70 -7.14
C TYR A 136 -19.58 20.84 -7.14
N GLU A 137 -20.89 20.53 -7.12
CA GLU A 137 -21.96 21.53 -6.99
C GLU A 137 -21.76 22.42 -5.74
N ARG A 138 -21.20 21.86 -4.67
CA ARG A 138 -21.00 22.50 -3.37
C ARG A 138 -19.55 22.83 -3.07
N ARG A 139 -18.66 22.80 -4.07
CA ARG A 139 -17.22 23.00 -3.90
C ARG A 139 -16.86 24.30 -3.19
N HIS A 140 -17.67 25.34 -3.37
CA HIS A 140 -17.52 26.63 -2.67
C HIS A 140 -17.62 26.53 -1.13
N LEU A 141 -18.18 25.44 -0.60
CA LEU A 141 -18.30 25.17 0.84
C LEU A 141 -17.16 24.32 1.41
N LEU A 142 -16.28 23.79 0.55
CA LEU A 142 -15.23 22.83 0.92
C LEU A 142 -13.87 23.52 1.02
N SER A 143 -13.02 23.01 1.91
CA SER A 143 -11.57 23.28 1.94
C SER A 143 -10.83 22.13 1.26
N GLY A 144 -9.65 22.40 0.70
CA GLY A 144 -8.86 21.38 0.01
C GLY A 144 -9.34 21.09 -1.40
N SER A 145 -9.10 19.88 -1.90
CA SER A 145 -9.41 19.50 -3.28
C SER A 145 -9.90 18.07 -3.41
N VAL A 146 -10.58 17.78 -4.51
CA VAL A 146 -11.05 16.43 -4.82
C VAL A 146 -10.66 16.08 -6.25
N ALA A 147 -10.11 14.89 -6.45
CA ALA A 147 -9.86 14.29 -7.74
C ALA A 147 -10.77 13.08 -7.93
N LEU A 148 -11.25 12.87 -9.16
CA LEU A 148 -11.96 11.69 -9.62
C LEU A 148 -11.10 10.99 -10.66
N CYS A 149 -10.82 9.71 -10.45
CA CYS A 149 -10.09 8.84 -11.36
C CYS A 149 -10.95 7.60 -11.66
N ALA A 150 -11.66 7.62 -12.79
CA ALA A 150 -12.36 6.44 -13.31
C ALA A 150 -11.46 5.76 -14.37
N VAL A 151 -10.86 4.63 -14.02
CA VAL A 151 -9.70 4.07 -14.74
C VAL A 151 -10.02 2.79 -15.50
N ALA A 152 -9.20 2.45 -16.50
CA ALA A 152 -9.59 1.53 -17.57
C ALA A 152 -9.00 0.11 -17.56
N ASP A 153 -8.04 -0.20 -16.68
CA ASP A 153 -7.27 -1.45 -16.80
C ASP A 153 -6.88 -2.17 -15.51
N GLU A 154 -7.64 -1.97 -14.42
CA GLU A 154 -7.34 -2.55 -13.09
C GLU A 154 -7.27 -4.08 -13.16
N GLU A 155 -8.21 -4.72 -13.89
CA GLU A 155 -8.35 -6.17 -14.00
C GLU A 155 -7.14 -6.85 -14.66
N THR A 156 -6.27 -6.05 -15.30
CA THR A 156 -5.01 -6.48 -15.94
C THR A 156 -3.76 -5.88 -15.30
N GLY A 157 -3.89 -5.24 -14.14
CA GLY A 157 -2.79 -4.73 -13.33
C GLY A 157 -2.69 -3.20 -13.22
N GLY A 158 -3.64 -2.44 -13.78
CA GLY A 158 -3.77 -0.99 -13.56
C GLY A 158 -2.64 -0.13 -14.14
N LYS A 159 -1.89 -0.64 -15.13
CA LYS A 159 -0.69 0.00 -15.67
C LYS A 159 -0.99 1.32 -16.36
N TRP A 160 -2.05 1.35 -17.16
CA TRP A 160 -2.45 2.49 -18.00
C TRP A 160 -3.57 3.33 -17.37
N GLY A 161 -4.09 2.89 -16.22
CA GLY A 161 -5.02 3.59 -15.36
C GLY A 161 -4.32 4.33 -14.22
N THR A 162 -4.60 3.92 -12.99
CA THR A 162 -4.18 4.64 -11.77
C THR A 162 -2.67 4.82 -11.69
N LYS A 163 -1.89 3.78 -12.03
CA LYS A 163 -0.43 3.84 -11.97
C LYS A 163 0.11 4.91 -12.93
N TYR A 164 -0.35 4.92 -14.17
CA TYR A 164 0.04 5.93 -15.15
C TYR A 164 -0.30 7.34 -14.68
N LEU A 165 -1.51 7.57 -14.18
CA LEU A 165 -1.93 8.89 -13.71
C LEU A 165 -1.00 9.41 -12.61
N ILE A 166 -0.67 8.58 -11.62
CA ILE A 166 0.25 8.96 -10.53
C ILE A 166 1.66 9.23 -11.03
N GLU A 167 2.16 8.43 -11.98
CA GLU A 167 3.47 8.63 -12.59
C GLU A 167 3.53 9.95 -13.41
N GLN A 168 2.42 10.36 -14.02
CA GLN A 168 2.36 11.64 -14.76
C GLN A 168 2.34 12.85 -13.83
N ASP A 169 1.55 12.80 -12.77
CA ASP A 169 1.45 13.90 -11.80
C ASP A 169 0.96 13.39 -10.44
N LYS A 170 1.91 12.99 -9.59
CA LYS A 170 1.62 12.50 -8.23
C LYS A 170 0.96 13.56 -7.34
N HIS A 171 1.16 14.85 -7.61
CA HIS A 171 0.54 15.91 -6.83
C HIS A 171 -0.94 16.10 -7.21
N ARG A 172 -1.27 15.95 -8.50
CA ARG A 172 -2.65 16.02 -8.99
C ARG A 172 -3.39 14.69 -8.80
N TRP A 173 -2.77 13.55 -9.04
CA TRP A 173 -3.48 12.27 -9.03
C TRP A 173 -3.19 11.40 -7.81
N GLY A 174 -2.17 11.76 -7.03
CA GLY A 174 -2.09 11.42 -5.61
C GLY A 174 -2.83 12.44 -4.75
N GLY A 175 -3.04 12.12 -3.49
CA GLY A 175 -3.61 13.02 -2.49
C GLY A 175 -3.50 12.45 -1.08
N ASP A 176 -3.77 13.25 -0.05
CA ASP A 176 -3.68 12.84 1.36
C ASP A 176 -4.56 11.63 1.72
N LEU A 177 -5.60 11.37 0.92
CA LEU A 177 -6.49 10.22 1.07
C LEU A 177 -6.95 9.73 -0.29
N MET A 178 -6.88 8.43 -0.52
CA MET A 178 -7.60 7.78 -1.61
C MET A 178 -8.75 6.93 -1.05
N LEU A 179 -9.92 7.08 -1.66
CA LEU A 179 -11.07 6.18 -1.47
C LEU A 179 -11.23 5.34 -2.73
N CYS A 180 -11.04 4.04 -2.59
CA CYS A 180 -11.34 3.04 -3.60
C CYS A 180 -12.59 2.26 -3.17
N ALA A 181 -13.59 2.19 -4.06
CA ALA A 181 -14.91 1.62 -3.74
C ALA A 181 -15.09 0.17 -4.22
N GLU A 182 -14.02 -0.63 -4.14
CA GLU A 182 -14.03 -2.08 -4.38
C GLU A 182 -15.08 -2.79 -3.51
N PRO A 183 -15.51 -4.02 -3.88
CA PRO A 183 -16.54 -4.73 -3.15
C PRO A 183 -16.06 -5.19 -1.76
N GLY A 184 -16.13 -4.29 -0.78
CA GLY A 184 -15.86 -4.56 0.63
C GLY A 184 -17.08 -5.06 1.41
N GLY A 185 -18.27 -4.99 0.81
CA GLY A 185 -19.53 -5.15 1.54
C GLY A 185 -19.81 -3.99 2.50
N LEU A 186 -20.96 -4.01 3.15
CA LEU A 186 -21.37 -2.91 4.02
C LEU A 186 -20.84 -3.04 5.46
N GLU A 187 -20.41 -4.23 5.85
CA GLU A 187 -20.01 -4.54 7.23
C GLU A 187 -18.51 -4.36 7.48
N THR A 188 -17.75 -3.96 6.46
CA THR A 188 -16.28 -3.92 6.56
C THR A 188 -15.66 -2.69 5.91
N ILE A 189 -14.47 -2.33 6.36
CA ILE A 189 -13.61 -1.32 5.73
C ILE A 189 -12.30 -2.02 5.35
N ARG A 190 -11.92 -1.96 4.07
CA ARG A 190 -10.65 -2.54 3.61
C ARG A 190 -9.53 -1.53 3.78
N PHE A 191 -8.65 -1.78 4.73
CA PHE A 191 -7.53 -0.90 5.04
C PHE A 191 -6.17 -1.48 4.60
N ALA A 192 -6.15 -2.72 4.15
CA ALA A 192 -4.97 -3.43 3.71
C ALA A 192 -5.32 -4.50 2.69
N GLU A 193 -4.34 -4.93 1.91
CA GLU A 193 -4.47 -5.96 0.88
C GLU A 193 -3.20 -6.78 0.75
N LYS A 194 -3.35 -8.07 0.47
CA LYS A 194 -2.23 -8.95 0.15
C LYS A 194 -1.64 -8.59 -1.21
N GLY A 195 -0.32 -8.63 -1.30
CA GLY A 195 0.41 -8.61 -2.55
C GLY A 195 0.19 -9.89 -3.33
N THR A 196 0.54 -9.86 -4.61
CA THR A 196 0.45 -11.01 -5.52
C THR A 196 1.79 -11.22 -6.19
N LEU A 197 2.29 -12.44 -6.21
CA LEU A 197 3.48 -12.83 -6.97
C LEU A 197 3.09 -14.00 -7.86
N ARG A 198 3.11 -13.79 -9.17
CA ARG A 198 2.79 -14.83 -10.16
C ARG A 198 4.04 -15.28 -10.88
N LEU A 199 4.24 -16.59 -10.93
CA LEU A 199 5.43 -17.21 -11.49
C LEU A 199 5.03 -18.25 -12.53
N THR A 200 5.70 -18.24 -13.68
CA THR A 200 5.69 -19.34 -14.65
C THR A 200 6.98 -20.14 -14.46
N CYS A 201 6.84 -21.42 -14.14
CA CYS A 201 7.95 -22.31 -13.88
C CYS A 201 8.01 -23.42 -14.94
N ALA A 202 9.21 -23.76 -15.41
CA ALA A 202 9.41 -24.89 -16.31
C ALA A 202 10.52 -25.81 -15.80
N VAL A 203 10.23 -27.10 -15.77
CA VAL A 203 11.14 -28.18 -15.38
C VAL A 203 11.50 -28.98 -16.62
N LYS A 204 12.80 -29.13 -16.87
CA LYS A 204 13.35 -29.95 -17.95
C LYS A 204 14.24 -31.05 -17.38
N THR A 205 14.04 -32.27 -17.86
CA THR A 205 14.82 -33.46 -17.50
C THR A 205 15.09 -34.30 -18.74
N LYS A 206 15.96 -35.31 -18.61
CA LYS A 206 16.17 -36.29 -19.68
C LYS A 206 14.95 -37.18 -19.86
N GLY A 207 14.51 -37.39 -21.10
CA GLY A 207 13.44 -38.30 -21.48
C GLY A 207 13.94 -39.73 -21.68
N ALA A 208 13.02 -40.68 -21.62
CA ALA A 208 13.27 -42.11 -21.87
C ALA A 208 11.94 -42.87 -22.04
N LEU A 209 12.00 -44.18 -22.30
CA LEU A 209 10.82 -45.04 -22.20
C LEU A 209 10.47 -45.28 -20.73
N GLY A 210 9.17 -45.38 -20.43
CA GLY A 210 8.62 -45.51 -19.08
C GLY A 210 9.34 -46.47 -18.13
N PRO A 211 9.79 -47.67 -18.57
CA PRO A 211 10.49 -48.62 -17.70
C PRO A 211 11.88 -48.16 -17.20
N TYR A 212 12.51 -47.15 -17.81
CA TYR A 212 13.90 -46.77 -17.52
C TYR A 212 14.02 -45.61 -16.51
N LEU A 213 13.22 -45.62 -15.44
CA LEU A 213 13.22 -44.56 -14.41
C LEU A 213 14.57 -44.40 -13.66
N HIS A 214 15.45 -45.39 -13.73
CA HIS A 214 16.82 -45.28 -13.22
C HIS A 214 17.69 -44.31 -14.02
N LEU A 215 17.31 -43.99 -15.27
CA LEU A 215 18.01 -43.02 -16.13
C LEU A 215 17.52 -41.59 -15.90
N SER A 216 16.26 -41.43 -15.48
CA SER A 216 15.64 -40.14 -15.20
C SER A 216 14.34 -40.35 -14.42
N LYS A 217 14.10 -39.49 -13.42
CA LYS A 217 12.82 -39.46 -12.69
C LYS A 217 11.71 -38.80 -13.50
N GLY A 218 12.04 -38.04 -14.55
CA GLY A 218 11.12 -37.30 -15.40
C GLY A 218 10.69 -35.94 -14.84
N ALA A 219 10.25 -35.06 -15.73
CA ALA A 219 9.94 -33.68 -15.41
C ALA A 219 8.69 -33.54 -14.53
N ILE A 220 7.62 -34.30 -14.79
CA ILE A 220 6.38 -34.21 -14.00
C ILE A 220 6.60 -34.63 -12.54
N ARG A 221 7.33 -35.74 -12.31
CA ARG A 221 7.64 -36.19 -10.95
C ARG A 221 8.52 -35.19 -10.21
N THR A 222 9.46 -34.58 -10.92
CA THR A 222 10.36 -33.56 -10.36
C THR A 222 9.59 -32.28 -10.03
N ALA A 223 8.74 -31.80 -10.96
CA ALA A 223 7.87 -30.66 -10.75
C ALA A 223 6.93 -30.87 -9.56
N SER A 224 6.32 -32.05 -9.42
CA SER A 224 5.44 -32.36 -8.29
C SER A 224 6.17 -32.30 -6.94
N ALA A 225 7.41 -32.77 -6.86
CA ALA A 225 8.21 -32.68 -5.63
C ALA A 225 8.59 -31.22 -5.33
N PHE A 226 9.08 -30.50 -6.34
CA PHE A 226 9.45 -29.08 -6.22
C PHE A 226 8.26 -28.22 -5.80
N ILE A 227 7.08 -28.41 -6.41
CA ILE A 227 5.85 -27.67 -6.07
C ILE A 227 5.48 -27.88 -4.60
N ASN A 228 5.50 -29.13 -4.11
CA ASN A 228 5.16 -29.41 -2.72
C ASN A 228 6.12 -28.72 -1.75
N GLU A 229 7.42 -28.78 -2.04
CA GLU A 229 8.44 -28.13 -1.21
C GLU A 229 8.30 -26.61 -1.22
N VAL A 230 7.99 -26.01 -2.37
CA VAL A 230 7.70 -24.57 -2.50
C VAL A 230 6.47 -24.19 -1.67
N ILE A 231 5.36 -24.95 -1.76
CA ILE A 231 4.15 -24.68 -0.98
C ILE A 231 4.48 -24.72 0.51
N GLU A 232 5.07 -25.82 0.99
CA GLU A 232 5.39 -25.99 2.41
C GLU A 232 6.34 -24.91 2.93
N SER A 233 7.37 -24.58 2.17
CA SER A 233 8.40 -23.62 2.59
C SER A 233 7.89 -22.18 2.55
N VAL A 234 7.14 -21.80 1.51
CA VAL A 234 6.59 -20.44 1.38
C VAL A 234 5.50 -20.22 2.42
N GLU A 235 4.60 -21.18 2.65
CA GLU A 235 3.53 -21.04 3.65
C GLU A 235 4.04 -21.05 5.10
N ALA A 236 5.25 -21.57 5.33
CA ALA A 236 5.94 -21.55 6.61
C ALA A 236 6.76 -20.27 6.88
N LEU A 237 6.91 -19.38 5.89
CA LEU A 237 7.69 -18.15 6.07
C LEU A 237 7.12 -17.27 7.21
N PRO A 238 7.97 -16.74 8.10
CA PRO A 238 7.53 -15.79 9.11
C PRO A 238 7.10 -14.46 8.47
N VAL A 239 6.13 -13.79 9.08
CA VAL A 239 5.56 -12.53 8.60
C VAL A 239 5.77 -11.44 9.66
N ASP A 240 6.39 -10.33 9.27
CA ASP A 240 6.58 -9.14 10.12
C ASP A 240 5.39 -8.18 9.94
N LEU A 241 4.28 -8.46 10.64
CA LEU A 241 3.10 -7.59 10.62
C LEU A 241 3.33 -6.33 11.47
N PRO A 242 2.77 -5.18 11.07
CA PRO A 242 2.69 -4.04 11.97
C PRO A 242 1.95 -4.41 13.26
N LEU A 243 2.52 -4.08 14.43
CA LEU A 243 2.01 -4.48 15.75
C LEU A 243 0.54 -4.08 15.97
N GLU A 244 0.13 -2.92 15.48
CA GLU A 244 -1.27 -2.46 15.55
C GLU A 244 -2.21 -3.36 14.75
N MET A 245 -1.78 -3.78 13.56
CA MET A 245 -2.52 -4.72 12.72
C MET A 245 -2.59 -6.10 13.38
N GLU A 246 -1.47 -6.60 13.90
CA GLU A 246 -1.41 -7.90 14.60
C GLU A 246 -2.42 -7.93 15.76
N ARG A 247 -2.34 -6.96 16.68
CA ARG A 247 -3.28 -6.82 17.81
C ARG A 247 -4.73 -6.68 17.36
N HIS A 248 -4.97 -5.98 16.24
CA HIS A 248 -6.31 -5.82 15.70
C HIS A 248 -6.86 -7.14 15.15
N LEU A 249 -6.06 -7.90 14.41
CA LEU A 249 -6.45 -9.20 13.86
C LEU A 249 -6.71 -10.27 14.94
N GLU A 250 -6.16 -10.11 16.14
CA GLU A 250 -6.43 -11.01 17.26
C GLU A 250 -7.85 -10.91 17.82
N LYS A 251 -8.50 -9.75 17.67
CA LYS A 251 -9.84 -9.46 18.20
C LYS A 251 -10.90 -10.38 17.61
N LEU A 252 -11.81 -10.87 18.45
CA LEU A 252 -12.80 -11.88 18.06
C LEU A 252 -13.80 -11.35 17.03
N GLU A 253 -14.23 -10.11 17.17
CA GLU A 253 -15.11 -9.43 16.23
C GLU A 253 -14.47 -9.24 14.85
N VAL A 254 -13.15 -8.99 14.82
CA VAL A 254 -12.38 -8.85 13.58
C VAL A 254 -12.27 -10.19 12.87
N LYS A 255 -11.95 -11.26 13.61
CA LYS A 255 -11.92 -12.63 13.07
C LYS A 255 -13.25 -13.03 12.46
N ARG A 256 -14.36 -12.77 13.15
CA ARG A 256 -15.71 -13.03 12.64
C ARG A 256 -16.02 -12.23 11.38
N ALA A 257 -15.67 -10.95 11.36
CA ALA A 257 -15.89 -10.09 10.19
C ALA A 257 -15.09 -10.57 8.97
N VAL A 258 -13.83 -11.00 9.17
CA VAL A 258 -12.99 -11.58 8.11
C VAL A 258 -13.64 -12.81 7.47
N ASP A 259 -14.04 -13.79 8.28
CA ASP A 259 -14.64 -15.03 7.77
C ASP A 259 -16.04 -14.79 7.17
N GLN A 260 -16.83 -13.89 7.74
CA GLN A 260 -18.15 -13.54 7.19
C GLN A 260 -18.02 -12.86 5.82
N ALA A 261 -17.03 -11.99 5.66
CA ALA A 261 -16.88 -11.20 4.44
C ALA A 261 -16.18 -11.94 3.30
N MET A 262 -15.28 -12.89 3.61
CA MET A 262 -14.43 -13.55 2.61
C MET A 262 -14.54 -15.08 2.60
N GLY A 263 -15.32 -15.67 3.50
CA GLY A 263 -15.56 -17.11 3.60
C GLY A 263 -14.89 -17.73 4.83
N PRO A 264 -15.50 -18.78 5.42
CA PRO A 264 -14.94 -19.45 6.59
C PRO A 264 -13.50 -19.93 6.37
N GLY A 265 -12.64 -19.70 7.37
CA GLY A 265 -11.24 -20.11 7.34
C GLY A 265 -10.29 -19.05 6.78
N THR A 266 -10.78 -17.92 6.29
CA THR A 266 -9.93 -16.81 5.83
C THR A 266 -9.06 -16.26 6.95
N THR A 267 -9.55 -16.29 8.19
CA THR A 267 -8.80 -15.90 9.39
C THR A 267 -7.47 -16.63 9.57
N THR A 268 -7.32 -17.86 9.04
CA THR A 268 -6.08 -18.64 9.19
C THR A 268 -5.02 -18.27 8.15
N ILE A 269 -5.42 -17.61 7.05
CA ILE A 269 -4.56 -17.32 5.88
C ILE A 269 -4.40 -15.81 5.57
N ILE A 270 -5.22 -14.94 6.17
CA ILE A 270 -5.21 -13.49 5.90
C ILE A 270 -3.85 -12.84 6.23
N ALA A 271 -3.20 -13.34 7.29
CA ALA A 271 -1.93 -12.87 7.84
C ALA A 271 -0.74 -13.76 7.44
N ARG A 272 -0.92 -14.69 6.47
CA ARG A 272 0.10 -15.67 6.08
C ARG A 272 0.28 -15.70 4.56
N PRO A 273 1.45 -16.06 4.05
CA PRO A 273 1.58 -16.42 2.63
C PRO A 273 0.69 -17.61 2.29
N THR A 274 0.20 -17.64 1.06
CA THR A 274 -0.54 -18.79 0.50
C THR A 274 -0.08 -19.04 -0.92
N VAL A 275 0.04 -20.30 -1.31
CA VAL A 275 0.47 -20.69 -2.67
C VAL A 275 -0.64 -21.46 -3.37
N ASN A 276 -1.11 -20.93 -4.50
CA ASN A 276 -2.02 -21.64 -5.39
C ASN A 276 -1.27 -22.12 -6.65
N VAL A 277 -1.41 -23.40 -7.00
CA VAL A 277 -0.90 -23.96 -8.27
C VAL A 277 -2.02 -23.87 -9.30
N GLY A 278 -1.99 -22.81 -10.11
CA GLY A 278 -3.09 -22.48 -11.02
C GLY A 278 -3.15 -23.38 -12.26
N THR A 279 -1.99 -23.76 -12.79
CA THR A 279 -1.87 -24.60 -13.98
C THR A 279 -0.71 -25.58 -13.86
N ILE A 280 -0.84 -26.76 -14.48
CA ILE A 280 0.25 -27.73 -14.63
C ILE A 280 0.04 -28.55 -15.90
N GLN A 281 1.07 -28.62 -16.76
CA GLN A 281 1.06 -29.35 -18.02
C GLN A 281 2.40 -30.04 -18.25
N GLY A 282 2.38 -31.29 -18.69
CA GLY A 282 3.60 -32.05 -18.99
C GLY A 282 3.32 -33.44 -19.54
N GLY A 283 4.32 -33.99 -20.23
CA GLY A 283 4.27 -35.32 -20.84
C GLY A 283 3.58 -35.39 -22.21
N LEU A 284 3.95 -36.42 -22.97
CA LEU A 284 3.48 -36.64 -24.35
C LEU A 284 2.67 -37.93 -24.49
N LYS A 285 3.17 -39.03 -23.91
CA LYS A 285 2.52 -40.34 -23.91
C LYS A 285 2.79 -41.06 -22.60
N VAL A 286 1.85 -41.90 -22.17
CA VAL A 286 1.91 -42.63 -20.89
C VAL A 286 3.11 -43.56 -20.75
N ASN A 287 3.65 -44.07 -21.86
CA ASN A 287 4.79 -45.00 -21.87
C ASN A 287 6.14 -44.29 -22.06
N MET A 288 6.20 -42.97 -21.87
CA MET A 288 7.42 -42.16 -21.95
C MET A 288 7.65 -41.42 -20.63
N ILE A 289 8.92 -41.35 -20.22
CA ILE A 289 9.36 -40.47 -19.14
C ILE A 289 9.34 -39.03 -19.69
N PRO A 290 8.55 -38.13 -19.11
CA PRO A 290 8.32 -36.79 -19.65
C PRO A 290 9.58 -35.92 -19.52
N GLU A 291 9.94 -35.24 -20.62
CA GLU A 291 11.10 -34.34 -20.66
C GLU A 291 10.81 -32.97 -20.07
N THR A 292 9.57 -32.51 -20.19
CA THR A 292 9.16 -31.16 -19.81
C THR A 292 7.90 -31.17 -18.96
N CYS A 293 7.82 -30.21 -18.04
CA CYS A 293 6.62 -29.87 -17.30
C CYS A 293 6.63 -28.36 -17.02
N THR A 294 5.54 -27.68 -17.32
CA THR A 294 5.33 -26.25 -17.03
C THR A 294 4.17 -26.11 -16.05
N PHE A 295 4.30 -25.21 -15.09
CA PHE A 295 3.25 -24.90 -14.13
C PHE A 295 3.31 -23.43 -13.71
N GLU A 296 2.20 -22.91 -13.20
CA GLU A 296 2.10 -21.53 -12.76
C GLU A 296 1.65 -21.44 -11.30
N LEU A 297 2.29 -20.53 -10.56
CA LEU A 297 2.01 -20.28 -9.15
C LEU A 297 1.39 -18.89 -8.98
N ASP A 298 0.33 -18.77 -8.17
CA ASP A 298 -0.20 -17.52 -7.64
C ASP A 298 0.07 -17.50 -6.13
N ILE A 299 1.04 -16.68 -5.72
CA ILE A 299 1.46 -16.55 -4.33
C ILE A 299 0.89 -15.24 -3.78
N ARG A 300 0.12 -15.32 -2.69
CA ARG A 300 -0.42 -14.13 -2.01
C ARG A 300 0.43 -13.77 -0.81
N MET A 301 1.03 -12.58 -0.85
CA MET A 301 1.96 -12.08 0.16
C MET A 301 1.23 -11.19 1.17
N PRO A 302 1.16 -11.54 2.46
CA PRO A 302 0.55 -10.66 3.47
C PRO A 302 1.36 -9.38 3.67
N VAL A 303 0.77 -8.43 4.40
CA VAL A 303 1.46 -7.20 4.80
C VAL A 303 2.76 -7.54 5.53
N GLY A 304 3.85 -6.86 5.16
CA GLY A 304 5.18 -7.11 5.71
C GLY A 304 6.00 -8.16 4.95
N MET A 305 5.39 -8.97 4.07
CA MET A 305 6.12 -9.95 3.26
C MET A 305 6.66 -9.36 1.97
N ARG A 306 7.97 -9.54 1.74
CA ARG A 306 8.67 -9.02 0.57
C ARG A 306 8.75 -10.05 -0.54
N GLU A 307 8.62 -9.58 -1.78
CA GLU A 307 8.74 -10.41 -2.98
C GLU A 307 10.10 -11.12 -3.05
N ASN A 308 11.21 -10.39 -2.87
CA ASN A 308 12.55 -10.97 -2.96
C ASN A 308 12.77 -12.10 -1.95
N THR A 309 12.19 -11.99 -0.74
CA THR A 309 12.28 -13.06 0.26
C THR A 309 11.64 -14.37 -0.23
N VAL A 310 10.54 -14.27 -0.96
CA VAL A 310 9.87 -15.44 -1.55
C VAL A 310 10.66 -15.97 -2.74
N LEU A 311 11.16 -15.09 -3.61
CA LEU A 311 11.96 -15.49 -4.78
C LEU A 311 13.26 -16.18 -4.37
N ASP A 312 14.03 -15.59 -3.44
CA ASP A 312 15.29 -16.15 -2.94
C ASP A 312 15.09 -17.54 -2.33
N LEU A 313 13.98 -17.75 -1.63
CA LEU A 313 13.62 -19.07 -1.08
C LEU A 313 13.36 -20.08 -2.20
N ILE A 314 12.55 -19.73 -3.19
CA ILE A 314 12.20 -20.62 -4.31
C ILE A 314 13.44 -20.94 -5.15
N ASP A 315 14.31 -19.96 -5.40
CA ASP A 315 15.58 -20.15 -6.10
C ASP A 315 16.49 -21.09 -5.29
N GLY A 316 16.56 -20.93 -3.97
CA GLY A 316 17.28 -21.84 -3.07
C GLY A 316 16.75 -23.29 -3.13
N ILE A 317 15.43 -23.48 -3.20
CA ILE A 317 14.81 -24.80 -3.38
C ILE A 317 15.18 -25.36 -4.76
N ALA A 318 15.14 -24.55 -5.82
CA ALA A 318 15.44 -25.01 -7.18
C ALA A 318 16.86 -25.58 -7.32
N LEU A 319 17.83 -25.01 -6.59
CA LEU A 319 19.21 -25.51 -6.56
C LEU A 319 19.35 -26.94 -6.01
N GLN A 320 18.39 -27.42 -5.21
CA GLN A 320 18.40 -28.79 -4.67
C GLN A 320 18.06 -29.84 -5.74
N TYR A 321 17.53 -29.43 -6.89
CA TYR A 321 17.06 -30.31 -7.97
C TYR A 321 18.07 -30.39 -9.12
N GLU A 322 19.36 -30.61 -8.82
CA GLU A 322 20.48 -30.58 -9.80
C GLU A 322 20.31 -31.47 -11.05
N ALA A 323 19.55 -32.56 -10.94
CA ALA A 323 19.26 -33.47 -12.06
C ALA A 323 18.25 -32.89 -13.08
N ALA A 324 17.67 -31.74 -12.79
CA ALA A 324 16.72 -31.02 -13.63
C ALA A 324 17.20 -29.59 -13.88
N SER A 325 16.80 -29.04 -15.03
CA SER A 325 16.87 -27.60 -15.26
C SER A 325 15.51 -27.01 -14.90
N ILE A 326 15.48 -26.14 -13.89
CA ILE A 326 14.29 -25.42 -13.46
C ILE A 326 14.47 -23.95 -13.83
N THR A 327 13.52 -23.39 -14.57
CA THR A 327 13.47 -21.95 -14.86
C THR A 327 12.23 -21.36 -14.19
N ILE A 328 12.41 -20.21 -13.55
CA ILE A 328 11.36 -19.47 -12.85
C ILE A 328 11.27 -18.08 -13.47
N GLU A 329 10.12 -17.74 -14.03
CA GLU A 329 9.88 -16.46 -14.68
C GLU A 329 8.76 -15.70 -13.97
N LYS A 330 9.05 -14.48 -13.52
CA LYS A 330 8.05 -13.61 -12.90
C LYS A 330 7.12 -13.01 -13.95
N GLN A 331 5.81 -13.14 -13.73
CA GLN A 331 4.80 -12.41 -14.48
C GLN A 331 4.69 -10.98 -13.95
N ALA A 332 5.58 -10.09 -14.40
CA ALA A 332 5.74 -8.75 -13.83
C ALA A 332 4.46 -7.89 -13.86
N ALA A 333 3.66 -7.99 -14.92
CA ALA A 333 2.40 -7.24 -15.05
C ALA A 333 1.32 -7.69 -14.04
N ALA A 334 1.41 -8.94 -13.57
CA ALA A 334 0.43 -9.53 -12.68
C ALA A 334 0.96 -9.75 -11.25
N SER A 335 2.12 -9.16 -10.94
CA SER A 335 2.76 -9.24 -9.63
C SER A 335 2.83 -7.85 -9.01
N ASN A 336 2.34 -7.73 -7.79
CA ASN A 336 2.14 -6.47 -7.09
C ASN A 336 2.54 -6.60 -5.62
N PRO A 337 3.12 -5.55 -5.01
CA PRO A 337 3.39 -5.53 -3.58
C PRO A 337 2.08 -5.57 -2.79
N PHE A 338 2.17 -5.91 -1.50
CA PHE A 338 1.08 -5.66 -0.56
C PHE A 338 0.91 -4.16 -0.36
N ASN A 339 -0.24 -3.75 0.16
CA ASN A 339 -0.49 -2.36 0.54
C ASN A 339 -1.29 -2.31 1.85
N TYR A 340 -1.07 -1.26 2.65
CA TYR A 340 -1.86 -1.02 3.85
C TYR A 340 -1.86 0.45 4.26
N SER A 341 -2.94 0.85 4.91
CA SER A 341 -3.09 2.12 5.60
C SER A 341 -2.96 1.91 7.11
N VAL A 342 -2.57 2.96 7.84
CA VAL A 342 -2.62 2.93 9.30
C VAL A 342 -4.06 2.80 9.78
N ILE A 343 -4.31 1.86 10.69
CA ILE A 343 -5.68 1.49 11.08
C ILE A 343 -6.39 2.60 11.89
N ASP A 344 -5.60 3.39 12.60
CA ASP A 344 -6.08 4.51 13.43
C ASP A 344 -6.20 5.82 12.64
N HIS A 345 -6.13 5.77 11.30
CA HIS A 345 -6.33 6.96 10.47
C HIS A 345 -7.75 7.55 10.71
N PRO A 346 -7.91 8.87 10.86
CA PRO A 346 -9.22 9.50 11.14
C PRO A 346 -10.33 9.13 10.15
N ILE A 347 -9.98 8.82 8.90
CA ILE A 347 -10.95 8.37 7.88
C ILE A 347 -11.71 7.12 8.31
N VAL A 348 -11.07 6.19 9.04
CA VAL A 348 -11.70 4.96 9.51
C VAL A 348 -12.84 5.30 10.47
N GLY A 349 -12.61 6.23 11.39
CA GLY A 349 -13.66 6.77 12.27
C GLY A 349 -14.79 7.41 11.47
N HIS A 350 -14.47 8.28 10.50
CA HIS A 350 -15.48 8.90 9.65
C HIS A 350 -16.32 7.88 8.86
N LEU A 351 -15.70 6.83 8.30
CA LEU A 351 -16.42 5.78 7.57
C LEU A 351 -17.36 5.01 8.52
N LYS A 352 -16.89 4.64 9.71
CA LYS A 352 -17.70 3.95 10.72
C LYS A 352 -18.90 4.77 11.17
N ASP A 353 -18.66 6.04 11.52
CA ASP A 353 -19.71 6.95 12.00
C ASP A 353 -20.76 7.23 10.92
N ASN A 354 -20.32 7.44 9.67
CA ASN A 354 -21.24 7.65 8.56
C ASN A 354 -22.05 6.39 8.24
N ALA A 355 -21.42 5.21 8.22
CA ALA A 355 -22.12 3.95 7.98
C ALA A 355 -23.16 3.67 9.09
N LYS A 356 -22.79 3.88 10.36
CA LYS A 356 -23.70 3.71 11.51
C LYS A 356 -24.84 4.73 11.49
N SER A 357 -24.57 5.97 11.08
CA SER A 357 -25.60 7.00 10.91
C SER A 357 -26.61 6.67 9.81
N LEU A 358 -26.19 5.97 8.74
CA LEU A 358 -27.07 5.57 7.64
C LEU A 358 -27.82 4.26 7.94
N ARG A 359 -27.28 3.41 8.82
CA ARG A 359 -27.89 2.15 9.26
C ARG A 359 -27.84 2.03 10.78
N PRO A 360 -28.74 2.73 11.52
CA PRO A 360 -28.71 2.77 12.98
C PRO A 360 -28.81 1.39 13.64
N ASP A 361 -29.52 0.46 13.01
CA ASP A 361 -29.75 -0.90 13.51
C ASP A 361 -28.63 -1.90 13.16
N ALA A 362 -27.68 -1.52 12.29
CA ALA A 362 -26.55 -2.35 11.90
C ALA A 362 -25.31 -2.06 12.76
N ASP A 363 -24.40 -3.02 12.88
CA ASP A 363 -23.11 -2.79 13.52
C ASP A 363 -22.26 -1.81 12.71
N ALA A 364 -21.34 -1.12 13.38
CA ALA A 364 -20.38 -0.28 12.67
C ALA A 364 -19.41 -1.18 11.89
N PRO A 365 -19.06 -0.81 10.64
CA PRO A 365 -18.21 -1.65 9.81
C PRO A 365 -16.84 -1.86 10.46
N ILE A 366 -16.32 -3.08 10.34
CA ILE A 366 -15.07 -3.50 10.97
C ILE A 366 -13.92 -3.37 9.97
N PRO A 367 -12.82 -2.66 10.31
CA PRO A 367 -11.64 -2.62 9.46
C PRO A 367 -11.01 -4.01 9.37
N ILE A 368 -10.82 -4.53 8.16
CA ILE A 368 -10.18 -5.83 7.90
C ILE A 368 -9.27 -5.73 6.67
N PRO A 369 -8.21 -6.56 6.56
CA PRO A 369 -7.46 -6.71 5.32
C PRO A 369 -8.29 -7.39 4.24
N SER A 370 -7.85 -7.28 2.99
CA SER A 370 -8.37 -7.96 1.81
C SER A 370 -7.40 -9.04 1.32
N MET A 371 -7.94 -10.11 0.73
CA MET A 371 -7.15 -11.16 0.07
C MET A 371 -6.75 -10.78 -1.37
N GLY A 372 -7.57 -9.97 -2.03
CA GLY A 372 -7.32 -9.40 -3.37
C GLY A 372 -6.69 -8.02 -3.28
N GLY A 373 -5.97 -7.64 -4.33
CA GLY A 373 -5.42 -6.29 -4.48
C GLY A 373 -6.40 -5.36 -5.20
N SER A 374 -6.14 -4.07 -5.13
CA SER A 374 -6.87 -3.00 -5.80
C SER A 374 -5.88 -1.97 -6.35
N ASP A 375 -6.34 -0.92 -7.00
CA ASP A 375 -5.48 0.18 -7.43
C ASP A 375 -4.90 1.03 -6.29
N SER A 376 -5.36 0.82 -5.06
CA SER A 376 -4.80 1.46 -3.86
C SER A 376 -3.28 1.22 -3.72
N LYS A 377 -2.77 0.10 -4.25
CA LYS A 377 -1.35 -0.24 -4.32
C LYS A 377 -0.48 0.81 -5.01
N ALA A 378 -1.03 1.55 -5.97
CA ALA A 378 -0.28 2.56 -6.72
C ALA A 378 -0.03 3.85 -5.92
N VAL A 379 -0.70 4.01 -4.78
CA VAL A 379 -0.85 5.28 -4.05
C VAL A 379 -0.18 5.23 -2.68
N ALA A 380 0.46 4.12 -2.33
CA ALA A 380 1.10 3.94 -1.02
C ALA A 380 2.01 5.13 -0.66
N PHE A 381 1.51 6.02 0.21
CA PHE A 381 2.26 7.15 0.74
C PHE A 381 3.28 6.60 1.73
N GLY A 382 4.51 6.45 1.25
CA GLY A 382 5.56 5.77 1.97
C GLY A 382 6.09 6.56 3.15
N VAL A 383 5.93 6.01 4.35
CA VAL A 383 7.06 5.92 5.30
C VAL A 383 7.48 4.45 5.50
N ALA A 384 6.90 3.52 4.74
CA ALA A 384 7.22 2.09 4.76
C ALA A 384 7.36 1.48 3.34
N SER A 385 7.65 2.32 2.33
CA SER A 385 7.83 1.89 0.95
C SER A 385 9.27 1.48 0.66
N LEU A 386 9.48 0.70 -0.41
CA LEU A 386 10.81 0.39 -0.97
C LEU A 386 11.59 1.65 -1.32
N GLU A 387 10.88 2.74 -1.64
CA GLU A 387 11.47 4.06 -1.88
C GLU A 387 12.17 4.59 -0.63
N LEU A 388 11.62 4.41 0.58
CA LEU A 388 12.30 4.83 1.80
C LEU A 388 13.59 4.02 2.02
N ASP A 389 13.57 2.70 1.86
CA ASP A 389 14.77 1.86 2.01
C ASP A 389 15.85 2.23 0.98
N ASN A 390 15.47 2.43 -0.29
CA ASN A 390 16.39 2.83 -1.34
C ASN A 390 16.97 4.22 -1.09
N HIS A 391 16.13 5.17 -0.68
CA HIS A 391 16.55 6.54 -0.46
C HIS A 391 17.38 6.70 0.82
N VAL A 392 17.03 5.99 1.89
CA VAL A 392 17.85 5.90 3.11
C VAL A 392 19.21 5.26 2.80
N ALA A 393 19.30 4.34 1.84
CA ALA A 393 20.56 3.76 1.40
C ALA A 393 21.47 4.72 0.61
N GLU A 394 20.93 5.83 0.08
CA GLU A 394 21.72 6.84 -0.64
C GLU A 394 22.52 7.75 0.29
N TYR A 395 22.24 7.73 1.60
CA TYR A 395 22.82 8.66 2.56
C TYR A 395 23.50 7.94 3.72
N ASP A 396 24.69 8.41 4.11
CA ASP A 396 25.45 7.87 5.24
C ASP A 396 24.84 8.22 6.61
N LEU A 397 23.95 9.23 6.66
CA LEU A 397 23.29 9.72 7.87
C LEU A 397 21.88 10.22 7.56
N VAL A 398 20.90 9.72 8.29
CA VAL A 398 19.48 10.10 8.17
C VAL A 398 18.98 10.77 9.45
N ILE A 399 18.28 11.89 9.29
CA ILE A 399 17.69 12.66 10.39
C ILE A 399 16.18 12.77 10.13
N PRO A 400 15.31 12.07 10.88
CA PRO A 400 13.87 12.05 10.63
C PRO A 400 13.20 13.31 11.18
N LEU A 401 12.87 14.25 10.29
CA LEU A 401 12.14 15.50 10.61
C LEU A 401 10.60 15.32 10.63
N VAL A 402 10.17 14.10 10.92
CA VAL A 402 8.76 13.67 11.02
C VAL A 402 8.40 13.44 12.49
N PRO A 403 7.10 13.39 12.86
CA PRO A 403 6.69 13.02 14.22
C PRO A 403 7.38 11.73 14.71
N PHE A 404 7.50 11.54 16.03
CA PHE A 404 8.25 10.40 16.57
C PHE A 404 7.67 9.02 16.20
N VAL A 405 6.40 8.96 15.79
CA VAL A 405 5.67 7.73 15.44
C VAL A 405 6.38 6.92 14.34
N PRO A 406 6.76 7.50 13.18
CA PRO A 406 7.54 6.81 12.15
C PRO A 406 9.03 6.56 12.44
N HIS A 407 9.60 7.04 13.56
CA HIS A 407 11.05 6.96 13.79
C HIS A 407 11.56 5.51 13.82
N ALA A 408 10.81 4.59 14.42
CA ALA A 408 11.17 3.17 14.44
C ALA A 408 11.22 2.55 13.04
N VAL A 409 10.35 3.00 12.12
CA VAL A 409 10.33 2.52 10.73
C VAL A 409 11.56 3.03 9.96
N ILE A 410 11.94 4.30 10.17
CA ILE A 410 13.13 4.91 9.57
C ILE A 410 14.41 4.27 10.12
N VAL A 411 14.48 4.01 11.43
CA VAL A 411 15.59 3.27 12.04
C VAL A 411 15.69 1.86 11.46
N ARG A 412 14.56 1.14 11.35
CA ARG A 412 14.52 -0.20 10.73
C ARG A 412 14.95 -0.16 9.26
N SER A 413 14.58 0.89 8.52
CA SER A 413 15.03 1.12 7.15
C SER A 413 16.55 1.27 7.08
N ALA A 414 17.12 2.14 7.91
CA ALA A 414 18.56 2.38 7.96
C ALA A 414 19.38 1.16 8.37
N THR A 415 18.83 0.29 9.24
CA THR A 415 19.48 -0.99 9.59
C THR A 415 19.73 -1.93 8.42
N LYS A 416 19.11 -1.69 7.27
CA LYS A 416 19.33 -2.47 6.03
C LYS A 416 20.46 -1.92 5.17
N SER A 417 20.84 -0.64 5.32
CA SER A 417 21.77 0.05 4.42
C SER A 417 23.05 0.58 5.08
N ILE A 418 23.27 0.30 6.37
CA ILE A 418 24.40 0.79 7.19
C ILE A 418 24.38 2.33 7.37
N ALA A 419 23.30 3.00 6.97
CA ALA A 419 23.12 4.42 7.22
C ALA A 419 23.02 4.72 8.73
N GLY A 420 23.77 5.72 9.22
CA GLY A 420 23.60 6.24 10.58
C GLY A 420 22.24 6.92 10.74
N VAL A 421 21.63 6.90 11.93
CA VAL A 421 20.37 7.62 12.18
C VAL A 421 20.48 8.48 13.43
N VAL A 422 20.28 9.79 13.27
CA VAL A 422 20.10 10.71 14.41
C VAL A 422 18.62 10.99 14.53
N THR A 423 17.98 10.39 15.53
CA THR A 423 16.53 10.49 15.70
C THR A 423 16.22 11.23 16.99
N VAL A 424 15.32 12.20 16.93
CA VAL A 424 14.96 12.99 18.11
C VAL A 424 13.60 12.51 18.57
N GLY A 425 13.62 11.36 19.24
CA GLY A 425 12.44 10.69 19.76
C GLY A 425 12.65 10.32 21.23
N TYR A 426 11.58 10.20 21.98
CA TYR A 426 11.67 9.59 23.30
C TYR A 426 12.11 8.14 23.15
N ASP A 427 12.87 7.65 24.12
CA ASP A 427 13.23 6.24 24.27
C ASP A 427 11.97 5.37 24.28
N SER A 428 11.59 4.86 23.12
CA SER A 428 10.36 4.10 22.90
C SER A 428 10.65 2.61 22.87
N PRO A 429 9.73 1.75 23.35
CA PRO A 429 9.91 0.30 23.29
C PRO A 429 10.26 -0.20 21.88
N ALA A 430 9.66 0.38 20.83
CA ALA A 430 9.92 0.02 19.45
C ALA A 430 11.34 0.38 18.97
N ILE A 431 11.95 1.46 19.46
CA ILE A 431 13.35 1.81 19.15
C ILE A 431 14.32 0.94 19.97
N ARG A 432 13.98 0.62 21.22
CA ARG A 432 14.78 -0.29 22.08
C ARG A 432 14.88 -1.70 21.50
N GLU A 433 13.79 -2.21 20.93
CA GLU A 433 13.78 -3.52 20.26
C GLU A 433 14.72 -3.57 19.03
N LEU A 434 14.96 -2.43 18.39
CA LEU A 434 15.86 -2.30 17.24
C LEU A 434 17.33 -2.10 17.63
N GLU A 435 17.63 -1.93 18.92
CA GLU A 435 19.00 -1.68 19.41
C GLU A 435 19.95 -2.83 19.04
N TYR A 436 19.48 -4.08 19.15
CA TYR A 436 20.28 -5.24 18.76
C TYR A 436 20.61 -5.24 17.27
N GLN A 437 19.63 -4.92 16.41
CA GLN A 437 19.80 -4.87 14.97
C GLN A 437 20.72 -3.72 14.57
N ALA A 438 20.53 -2.52 15.14
CA ALA A 438 21.40 -1.37 14.90
C ALA A 438 22.86 -1.64 15.32
N LYS A 439 23.08 -2.30 16.47
CA LYS A 439 24.41 -2.73 16.91
C LYS A 439 25.03 -3.77 15.98
N ALA A 440 24.24 -4.71 15.47
CA ALA A 440 24.71 -5.76 14.57
C ALA A 440 25.26 -5.20 13.25
N VAL A 441 24.72 -4.07 12.77
CA VAL A 441 25.19 -3.38 11.55
C VAL A 441 25.98 -2.10 11.82
N SER A 442 26.42 -1.87 13.06
CA SER A 442 27.25 -0.72 13.47
C SER A 442 26.63 0.65 13.21
N ILE A 443 25.30 0.75 13.29
CA ILE A 443 24.57 2.01 13.18
C ILE A 443 24.58 2.71 14.54
N THR A 444 24.94 3.99 14.54
CA THR A 444 24.86 4.83 15.73
C THR A 444 23.47 5.43 15.80
N LEU A 445 22.72 5.08 16.85
CA LEU A 445 21.46 5.72 17.22
C LEU A 445 21.74 6.74 18.31
N LEU A 446 21.61 8.02 17.97
CA LEU A 446 21.67 9.11 18.94
C LEU A 446 20.24 9.43 19.37
N ASN A 447 19.93 9.20 20.64
CA ASN A 447 18.62 9.44 21.23
C ASN A 447 18.73 10.58 22.26
N GLU A 448 17.91 11.61 22.14
CA GLU A 448 18.00 12.81 22.99
C GLU A 448 16.86 12.88 24.00
N VAL A 449 17.18 13.30 25.23
CA VAL A 449 16.20 13.51 26.31
C VAL A 449 15.98 15.03 26.46
N GLY A 450 14.94 15.57 25.83
CA GLY A 450 14.67 17.02 25.86
C GLY A 450 13.25 17.43 25.43
N VAL A 451 12.79 18.59 25.90
CA VAL A 451 11.37 19.04 25.89
C VAL A 451 10.90 19.57 24.52
N ASN A 452 11.80 19.74 23.54
CA ASN A 452 11.45 20.35 22.24
C ASN A 452 12.25 19.75 21.05
N PRO A 453 11.72 18.74 20.34
CA PRO A 453 12.42 18.04 19.28
C PRO A 453 12.98 18.97 18.18
N GLY A 454 12.24 20.01 17.78
CA GLY A 454 12.60 20.86 16.64
C GLY A 454 13.86 21.70 16.84
N ALA A 455 14.12 22.17 18.06
CA ALA A 455 15.30 23.01 18.35
C ALA A 455 16.61 22.19 18.36
N TYR A 456 16.52 20.91 18.73
CA TYR A 456 17.69 20.05 18.88
C TYR A 456 18.10 19.33 17.60
N HIS A 457 17.15 18.97 16.71
CA HIS A 457 17.47 18.57 15.33
C HIS A 457 18.38 19.60 14.65
N LEU A 458 18.11 20.89 14.86
CA LEU A 458 18.88 22.00 14.31
C LEU A 458 20.24 22.18 14.99
N TYR A 459 20.40 21.78 16.26
CA TYR A 459 21.69 21.82 16.97
C TYR A 459 22.61 20.66 16.55
N ALA A 460 22.05 19.46 16.32
CA ALA A 460 22.74 18.32 15.75
C ALA A 460 23.26 18.62 14.33
N ILE A 461 22.49 19.34 13.52
CA ILE A 461 22.90 19.81 12.18
C ILE A 461 23.99 20.91 12.29
N LYS A 462 23.93 21.80 13.28
CA LYS A 462 24.92 22.88 13.49
C LYS A 462 26.28 22.40 14.02
N ALA A 463 26.32 21.27 14.72
CA ALA A 463 27.55 20.60 15.14
C ALA A 463 28.23 19.90 13.94
N ARG A 464 28.98 20.65 13.13
CA ARG A 464 29.69 20.21 11.91
C ARG A 464 30.31 18.80 12.00
N VAL A 465 29.62 17.78 11.50
CA VAL A 465 30.17 16.45 11.24
C VAL A 465 31.01 16.52 9.96
N LYS A 466 32.31 16.29 10.07
CA LYS A 466 33.27 16.36 8.96
C LYS A 466 33.62 14.93 8.53
N VAL A 467 33.28 14.54 7.29
CA VAL A 467 33.81 13.34 6.64
C VAL A 467 34.56 13.77 5.38
N SER A 468 35.83 13.38 5.26
CA SER A 468 36.47 13.29 3.94
C SER A 468 37.63 12.30 3.88
N SER A 469 37.55 11.49 2.82
CA SER A 469 38.57 10.79 2.05
C SER A 469 39.29 9.55 2.62
N ALA A 470 39.05 8.45 1.90
CA ALA A 470 39.95 7.35 1.54
C ALA A 470 40.31 6.31 2.62
N ALA A 471 39.59 5.19 2.52
CA ALA A 471 40.01 3.81 2.74
C ALA A 471 40.74 3.43 4.05
N THR A 472 40.04 2.54 4.78
CA THR A 472 40.52 1.55 5.78
C THR A 472 40.33 1.91 7.27
N ARG A 473 39.18 1.45 7.81
CA ARG A 473 38.94 0.86 9.15
C ARG A 473 39.69 1.47 10.37
N ARG A 474 38.97 2.26 11.18
CA ARG A 474 38.85 2.22 12.68
C ARG A 474 38.36 3.58 13.22
N LEU A 475 37.27 3.60 13.99
CA LEU A 475 36.77 4.78 14.71
C LEU A 475 37.60 4.94 16.01
N ALA A 476 38.23 6.10 16.20
CA ALA A 476 38.90 6.49 17.43
C ALA A 476 38.16 7.69 18.04
N LEU A 477 37.66 7.51 19.26
CA LEU A 477 37.24 8.57 20.16
C LEU A 477 38.47 9.38 20.59
N ALA A 478 38.45 10.71 20.44
CA ALA A 478 39.24 11.64 21.26
C ALA A 478 38.93 13.11 20.91
N THR A 479 38.30 13.82 21.84
CA THR A 479 38.85 15.07 22.40
C THR A 479 38.24 15.25 23.78
N GLY A 480 39.03 15.07 24.84
CA GLY A 480 38.57 15.00 26.24
C GLY A 480 38.23 16.34 26.90
N LEU A 481 37.45 17.20 26.24
CA LEU A 481 37.03 18.50 26.77
C LEU A 481 35.56 18.77 26.39
N CYS A 482 34.71 18.94 27.40
CA CYS A 482 33.30 19.33 27.30
C CYS A 482 33.11 20.77 27.81
N TYR A 483 32.08 21.46 27.35
CA TYR A 483 31.79 22.83 27.78
C TYR A 483 30.40 22.89 28.40
N LEU A 484 30.29 23.49 29.59
CA LEU A 484 29.06 23.63 30.37
C LEU A 484 28.77 25.11 30.61
N PHE A 485 27.52 25.52 30.47
CA PHE A 485 27.12 26.91 30.69
C PHE A 485 26.55 27.05 32.10
N GLN A 486 27.25 27.77 32.98
CA GLN A 486 26.88 27.95 34.38
C GLN A 486 27.08 29.41 34.79
N ASP A 487 26.09 29.98 35.49
CA ASP A 487 26.12 31.37 35.97
C ASP A 487 26.47 32.42 34.89
N GLY A 488 25.94 32.21 33.68
CA GLY A 488 26.14 33.11 32.55
C GLY A 488 27.51 33.02 31.87
N LYS A 489 28.31 31.99 32.18
CA LYS A 489 29.64 31.76 31.58
C LYS A 489 29.78 30.34 31.05
N VAL A 490 30.53 30.19 29.95
CA VAL A 490 30.99 28.89 29.47
C VAL A 490 32.19 28.47 30.32
N ILE A 491 32.08 27.32 30.98
CA ILE A 491 33.16 26.67 31.71
C ILE A 491 33.52 25.35 31.04
N GLU A 492 34.81 25.04 31.03
CA GLU A 492 35.34 23.81 30.44
C GLU A 492 35.42 22.72 31.52
N ILE A 493 35.07 21.50 31.12
CA ILE A 493 34.86 20.36 32.01
C ILE A 493 35.33 19.08 31.33
N SER A 494 36.02 18.23 32.08
CA SER A 494 36.46 16.93 31.56
C SER A 494 35.27 16.01 31.32
N ASP A 495 35.39 15.12 30.34
CA ASP A 495 34.37 14.11 30.00
C ASP A 495 34.02 13.20 31.19
N LYS A 496 34.98 12.92 32.06
CA LYS A 496 34.82 12.12 33.28
C LYS A 496 33.98 12.79 34.36
N ASP A 497 33.96 14.13 34.39
CA ASP A 497 33.25 14.91 35.41
C ASP A 497 31.87 15.40 34.96
N LEU A 498 31.48 15.14 33.70
CA LEU A 498 30.24 15.64 33.10
C LEU A 498 28.99 15.11 33.81
N ILE A 499 28.94 13.79 34.04
CA ILE A 499 27.79 13.14 34.67
C ILE A 499 27.67 13.53 36.15
N SER A 500 28.79 13.73 36.86
CA SER A 500 28.78 14.08 38.28
C SER A 500 28.43 15.54 38.56
N ARG A 501 28.57 16.43 37.56
CA ARG A 501 28.20 17.86 37.63
C ARG A 501 26.85 18.18 36.99
N ALA A 502 26.20 17.21 36.36
CA ALA A 502 24.85 17.38 35.82
C ALA A 502 23.83 17.45 36.97
N VAL A 503 23.13 18.57 37.10
CA VAL A 503 22.03 18.73 38.07
C VAL A 503 20.71 18.55 37.33
N LEU A 504 19.85 17.67 37.83
CA LEU A 504 18.49 17.50 37.32
C LEU A 504 17.70 18.80 37.54
N TYR A 505 17.36 19.48 36.45
CA TYR A 505 16.44 20.61 36.49
C TYR A 505 15.00 20.10 36.43
N HIS A 506 14.28 20.26 37.53
CA HIS A 506 12.84 20.03 37.56
C HIS A 506 12.13 21.24 36.96
N VAL A 507 11.67 21.15 35.71
CA VAL A 507 11.18 22.33 34.99
C VAL A 507 9.70 22.65 35.25
N LEU A 508 8.84 21.68 35.61
CA LEU A 508 7.49 21.91 36.19
C LEU A 508 6.70 20.59 36.28
N ASP A 509 5.79 20.49 37.26
CA ASP A 509 4.74 19.46 37.28
C ASP A 509 3.52 19.95 36.48
N GLY A 510 3.36 19.49 35.23
CA GLY A 510 2.18 19.79 34.43
C GLY A 510 2.28 19.37 32.96
N TYR A 511 1.24 18.69 32.47
CA TYR A 511 1.09 18.29 31.07
C TYR A 511 1.05 19.49 30.14
N SER A 512 1.94 19.52 29.14
CA SER A 512 1.84 20.41 27.98
C SER A 512 1.90 19.58 26.71
N PHE A 513 0.83 19.61 25.92
CA PHE A 513 0.81 19.13 24.54
C PHE A 513 1.34 20.22 23.62
N PRO A 514 2.35 19.93 22.77
CA PRO A 514 2.58 20.67 21.54
C PRO A 514 2.08 19.82 20.37
N ALA A 515 0.96 20.23 19.76
CA ALA A 515 0.55 19.79 18.44
C ALA A 515 1.01 20.83 17.41
N TYR A 516 1.71 20.40 16.36
CA TYR A 516 1.91 21.22 15.16
C TYR A 516 1.64 20.37 13.91
N PRO A 517 0.53 20.60 13.18
CA PRO A 517 0.30 20.04 11.87
C PRO A 517 0.98 20.93 10.80
N ASN A 518 1.67 20.30 9.84
CA ASN A 518 2.20 20.88 8.60
C ASN A 518 3.16 22.09 8.72
N ARG A 519 4.46 21.84 8.52
CA ARG A 519 5.39 22.88 8.05
C ARG A 519 6.18 22.39 6.84
N ASP A 520 6.18 23.21 5.80
CA ASP A 520 7.22 23.26 4.78
C ASP A 520 8.51 23.79 5.43
N TYR A 521 9.56 22.97 5.45
CA TYR A 521 10.83 23.29 6.10
C TYR A 521 11.82 24.06 5.20
N VAL A 522 11.47 24.32 3.93
CA VAL A 522 12.34 25.02 2.95
C VAL A 522 12.68 26.45 3.42
N LEU A 523 11.74 27.14 4.07
CA LEU A 523 11.96 28.48 4.64
C LEU A 523 13.05 28.50 5.75
N PHE A 524 13.29 27.37 6.42
CA PHE A 524 14.29 27.27 7.48
C PHE A 524 15.72 27.10 6.93
N GLN A 525 15.89 26.49 5.75
CA GLN A 525 17.20 26.38 5.09
C GLN A 525 17.80 27.75 4.79
N GLN A 526 16.96 28.69 4.33
CA GLN A 526 17.36 30.06 4.04
C GLN A 526 17.56 30.89 5.31
N ALA A 527 16.68 30.75 6.32
CA ALA A 527 16.78 31.51 7.57
C ALA A 527 18.01 31.13 8.42
N TYR A 528 18.48 29.89 8.35
CA TYR A 528 19.59 29.38 9.16
C TYR A 528 20.88 29.10 8.37
N VAL A 529 20.88 29.33 7.05
CA VAL A 529 22.04 29.20 6.15
C VAL A 529 22.62 27.78 6.15
N ILE A 530 21.76 26.79 5.92
CA ILE A 530 22.13 25.36 5.86
C ILE A 530 21.75 24.85 4.47
N LEU A 531 22.61 25.11 3.48
CA LEU A 531 22.28 24.96 2.05
C LEU A 531 22.46 23.53 1.54
N GLU A 532 23.14 22.67 2.30
CA GLU A 532 23.48 21.30 1.95
C GLU A 532 22.42 20.27 2.40
N THR A 533 21.46 20.68 3.23
CA THR A 533 20.35 19.80 3.63
C THR A 533 19.29 19.73 2.55
N HIS A 534 18.82 18.53 2.22
CA HIS A 534 17.72 18.31 1.31
C HIS A 534 16.47 17.90 2.11
N THR A 535 15.34 18.57 1.86
CA THR A 535 14.05 18.14 2.43
C THR A 535 13.49 17.04 1.56
N VAL A 536 13.31 15.85 2.13
CA VAL A 536 12.64 14.72 1.49
C VAL A 536 11.19 14.73 1.99
N ILE A 537 10.22 14.88 1.08
CA ILE A 537 8.77 14.85 1.38
C ILE A 537 8.22 13.48 1.03
#